data_AF-A0AA39RUE6-F1
#
_entry.id   AF-A0AA39RUE6-F1
#
_cell.length_a   1.000
_cell.length_b   1.000
_cell.length_c   1.000
_cell.angle_alpha   90.00
_cell.angle_beta   90.00
_cell.angle_gamma   90.00
#
_symmetry.space_group_name_H-M   'P 1'
#
loop_
_entity.id
_entity.type
_entity.pdbx_description
1 polymer ?
#
loop_
_entity_poly.entity_id
_entity_poly.type
_entity_poly.pdbx_seq_one_letter_code
_entity_poly.pdbx_strand_id
1 'polypeptide(L)'
;MRFCGLDLLINHGVSTSLVEKVKVEIQEFFKLPIEEKKKYCQQAGDIEGYGQAFVVSEEQKLDWADKFGFITLPTHLRKPHLLPNLPLPLRDTLEAYSTELRNLATKILNLMVKALRMEPNDMIELFEEGMQIVTNGIYHSIEHRATVNSSKERLSIATFYNPKLEGDMGPAPSLITPETPALFRRISVTDYLKGYFSRELRGKSYVDVMRIQTGSDKSN
;
A
#
# COMPACT_ATOMS: atom_id res chain seq x y z
N MET A 1 12.42 4.28 11.69
CA MET A 1 11.74 2.97 11.45
C MET A 1 11.64 2.00 12.63
N ARG A 2 12.69 1.64 13.40
CA ARG A 2 12.55 0.63 14.50
C ARG A 2 11.56 1.00 15.61
N PHE A 3 11.34 2.29 15.87
CA PHE A 3 10.53 2.76 16.99
C PHE A 3 9.15 3.33 16.61
N CYS A 4 9.01 3.96 15.43
CA CYS A 4 7.80 4.74 15.10
C CYS A 4 7.03 4.27 13.86
N GLY A 5 7.55 3.32 13.06
CA GLY A 5 6.90 2.79 11.84
C GLY A 5 6.57 3.79 10.72
N LEU A 6 6.60 5.09 11.00
CA LEU A 6 6.28 6.21 10.11
C LEU A 6 7.30 7.32 10.33
N ASP A 7 7.88 7.83 9.24
CA ASP A 7 8.91 8.87 9.25
C ASP A 7 8.63 9.88 8.11
N LEU A 8 8.90 11.17 8.33
CA LEU A 8 8.82 12.21 7.29
C LEU A 8 10.15 12.28 6.53
N LEU A 9 10.09 12.14 5.20
CA LEU A 9 11.24 12.33 4.34
C LEU A 9 11.22 13.71 3.66
N ILE A 10 12.22 14.53 3.97
CA ILE A 10 12.48 15.81 3.29
C ILE A 10 13.68 15.68 2.35
N ASN A 11 13.85 16.64 1.44
CA ASN A 11 14.95 16.63 0.46
C ASN A 11 15.02 15.31 -0.36
N HIS A 12 13.85 14.73 -0.66
CA HIS A 12 13.70 13.43 -1.32
C HIS A 12 14.12 13.42 -2.80
N GLY A 13 14.40 14.59 -3.39
CA GLY A 13 14.90 14.72 -4.77
C GLY A 13 13.83 14.66 -5.87
N VAL A 14 12.58 14.33 -5.53
CA VAL A 14 11.45 14.46 -6.46
C VAL A 14 11.18 15.94 -6.70
N SER A 15 11.05 16.33 -7.98
CA SER A 15 10.85 17.73 -8.37
C SER A 15 9.63 18.36 -7.68
N THR A 16 9.82 19.52 -7.05
CA THR A 16 8.73 20.30 -6.46
C THR A 16 7.69 20.70 -7.51
N SER A 17 8.12 21.04 -8.73
CA SER A 17 7.17 21.39 -9.80
C SER A 17 6.29 20.21 -10.22
N LEU A 18 6.83 18.99 -10.18
CA LEU A 18 6.06 17.78 -10.46
C LEU A 18 5.06 17.50 -9.33
N VAL A 19 5.47 17.66 -8.06
CA VAL A 19 4.58 17.50 -6.90
C VAL A 19 3.42 18.51 -6.93
N GLU A 20 3.69 19.78 -7.26
CA GLU A 20 2.62 20.78 -7.40
C GLU A 20 1.70 20.46 -8.58
N LYS A 21 2.25 19.99 -9.71
CA LYS A 21 1.44 19.56 -10.84
C LYS A 21 0.51 18.41 -10.46
N VAL A 22 1.01 17.38 -9.76
CA VAL A 22 0.19 16.26 -9.26
C VAL A 22 -0.98 16.78 -8.41
N LYS A 23 -0.75 17.73 -7.50
CA LYS A 23 -1.81 18.31 -6.67
C LYS A 23 -2.89 18.98 -7.51
N VAL A 24 -2.49 19.82 -8.48
CA VAL A 24 -3.42 20.53 -9.36
C VAL A 24 -4.24 19.54 -10.19
N GLU A 25 -3.59 18.61 -10.88
CA GLU A 25 -4.29 17.67 -11.77
C GLU A 25 -5.27 16.76 -11.01
N ILE A 26 -4.89 16.31 -9.81
CA ILE A 26 -5.80 15.53 -8.94
C ILE A 26 -6.98 16.39 -8.48
N GLN A 27 -6.72 17.64 -8.07
CA GLN A 27 -7.79 18.54 -7.65
C GLN A 27 -8.78 18.81 -8.80
N GLU A 28 -8.28 19.03 -10.02
CA GLU A 28 -9.13 19.22 -11.20
C GLU A 28 -9.94 17.96 -11.54
N PHE A 29 -9.34 16.76 -11.42
CA PHE A 29 -10.06 15.50 -11.59
C PHE A 29 -11.23 15.35 -10.61
N PHE A 30 -11.02 15.63 -9.32
CA PHE A 30 -12.09 15.47 -8.32
C PHE A 30 -13.20 16.51 -8.45
N LYS A 31 -12.93 17.67 -9.07
CA LYS A 31 -13.92 18.70 -9.43
C LYS A 31 -14.79 18.33 -10.64
N LEU A 32 -14.41 17.31 -11.42
CA LEU A 32 -15.22 16.87 -12.55
C LEU A 32 -16.64 16.43 -12.11
N PRO A 33 -17.65 16.56 -12.98
CA PRO A 33 -18.98 16.00 -12.74
C PRO A 33 -18.92 14.51 -12.39
N ILE A 34 -19.90 14.05 -11.61
CA ILE A 34 -19.93 12.65 -11.16
C ILE A 34 -20.06 11.69 -12.34
N GLU A 35 -20.69 12.10 -13.44
CA GLU A 35 -20.86 11.37 -14.69
C GLU A 35 -19.51 11.10 -15.37
N GLU A 36 -18.59 12.06 -15.31
CA GLU A 36 -17.23 11.92 -15.84
C GLU A 36 -16.40 10.99 -14.95
N LYS A 37 -16.52 11.13 -13.62
CA LYS A 37 -15.82 10.25 -12.66
C LYS A 37 -16.33 8.82 -12.70
N LYS A 38 -17.63 8.61 -12.97
CA LYS A 38 -18.27 7.30 -13.09
C LYS A 38 -17.73 6.43 -14.23
N LYS A 39 -17.08 7.03 -15.23
CA LYS A 39 -16.39 6.30 -16.31
C LYS A 39 -15.26 5.41 -15.78
N TYR A 40 -14.77 5.72 -14.58
CA TYR A 40 -13.67 5.03 -13.93
C TYR A 40 -14.13 4.21 -12.72
N CYS A 41 -15.44 3.97 -12.54
CA CYS A 41 -15.96 3.26 -11.38
C CYS A 41 -15.39 1.83 -11.26
N GLN A 42 -15.24 1.40 -10.01
CA GLN A 42 -14.91 0.01 -9.69
C GLN A 42 -15.92 -0.94 -10.34
N GLN A 43 -15.41 -2.03 -10.92
CA GLN A 43 -16.22 -3.10 -11.46
C GLN A 43 -16.52 -4.15 -10.38
N ALA A 44 -17.55 -4.97 -10.58
CA ALA A 44 -17.91 -6.01 -9.61
C ALA A 44 -16.73 -6.99 -9.38
N GLY A 45 -16.35 -7.20 -8.12
CA GLY A 45 -15.20 -8.03 -7.77
C GLY A 45 -13.84 -7.34 -7.91
N ASP A 46 -13.83 -6.04 -8.22
CA ASP A 46 -12.62 -5.25 -8.41
C ASP A 46 -12.45 -4.18 -7.34
N ILE A 47 -11.20 -3.90 -6.97
CA ILE A 47 -10.85 -2.86 -6.01
C ILE A 47 -10.25 -1.62 -6.67
N GLU A 48 -9.88 -1.69 -7.95
CA GLU A 48 -9.38 -0.56 -8.72
C GLU A 48 -10.52 0.21 -9.37
N GLY A 49 -10.38 1.54 -9.40
CA GLY A 49 -11.36 2.47 -9.93
C GLY A 49 -11.80 3.49 -8.87
N TYR A 50 -12.81 4.27 -9.24
CA TYR A 50 -13.46 5.26 -8.40
C TYR A 50 -14.55 4.58 -7.58
N GLY A 51 -14.41 4.60 -6.25
CA GLY A 51 -15.30 3.90 -5.34
C GLY A 51 -14.66 3.60 -3.99
N GLN A 52 -15.47 3.12 -3.04
CA GLN A 52 -14.99 2.68 -1.75
C GLN A 52 -14.42 1.26 -1.85
N ALA A 53 -13.18 1.07 -1.42
CA ALA A 53 -12.64 -0.27 -1.24
C ALA A 53 -13.26 -0.95 0.00
N PHE A 54 -13.29 -2.29 0.00
CA PHE A 54 -13.66 -3.14 1.15
C PHE A 54 -15.13 -3.08 1.61
N VAL A 55 -16.10 -2.90 0.71
CA VAL A 55 -17.52 -3.02 1.07
C VAL A 55 -17.91 -4.50 1.09
N VAL A 56 -18.12 -5.07 2.28
CA VAL A 56 -18.39 -6.52 2.47
C VAL A 56 -19.74 -6.85 3.12
N SER A 57 -20.41 -5.86 3.75
CA SER A 57 -21.74 -6.02 4.35
C SER A 57 -22.57 -4.74 4.24
N GLU A 58 -23.90 -4.85 4.34
CA GLU A 58 -24.82 -3.69 4.27
C GLU A 58 -24.74 -2.83 5.54
N GLU A 59 -24.42 -3.44 6.68
CA GLU A 59 -24.30 -2.79 7.99
C GLU A 59 -22.93 -2.15 8.23
N GLN A 60 -22.02 -2.24 7.24
CA GLN A 60 -20.67 -1.71 7.34
C GLN A 60 -20.67 -0.18 7.42
N LYS A 61 -19.89 0.36 8.36
CA LYS A 61 -19.61 1.80 8.40
C LYS A 61 -18.60 2.13 7.30
N LEU A 62 -18.97 3.04 6.41
CA LEU A 62 -18.11 3.50 5.32
C LEU A 62 -17.32 4.75 5.72
N ASP A 63 -16.14 4.90 5.12
CA ASP A 63 -15.33 6.10 5.29
C ASP A 63 -16.02 7.31 4.65
N TRP A 64 -15.89 8.46 5.31
CA TRP A 64 -16.28 9.74 4.70
C TRP A 64 -15.16 10.23 3.77
N ALA A 65 -14.97 9.55 2.64
CA ALA A 65 -13.92 9.86 1.67
C ALA A 65 -14.22 9.30 0.29
N ASP A 66 -14.01 10.07 -0.78
CA ASP A 66 -13.93 9.49 -2.12
C ASP A 66 -12.54 8.89 -2.35
N LYS A 67 -12.47 7.72 -2.99
CA LYS A 67 -11.21 7.06 -3.34
C LYS A 67 -11.15 6.77 -4.84
N PHE A 68 -9.96 6.93 -5.40
CA PHE A 68 -9.63 6.51 -6.75
C PHE A 68 -8.30 5.76 -6.70
N GLY A 69 -8.35 4.45 -6.88
CA GLY A 69 -7.18 3.57 -6.78
C GLY A 69 -6.93 2.83 -8.08
N PHE A 70 -5.68 2.68 -8.48
CA PHE A 70 -5.31 1.90 -9.67
C PHE A 70 -3.83 1.51 -9.59
N ILE A 71 -3.48 0.45 -10.29
CA ILE A 71 -2.09 -0.02 -10.43
C ILE A 71 -1.35 0.90 -11.39
N THR A 72 -0.23 1.46 -10.96
CA THR A 72 0.68 2.23 -11.82
C THR A 72 1.75 1.36 -12.45
N LEU A 73 2.21 0.32 -11.76
CA LEU A 73 3.28 -0.57 -12.20
C LEU A 73 3.04 -2.01 -11.72
N PRO A 74 3.50 -3.02 -12.48
CA PRO A 74 4.04 -2.94 -13.84
C PRO A 74 2.95 -2.61 -14.89
N THR A 75 3.36 -2.15 -16.07
CA THR A 75 2.44 -1.63 -17.12
C THR A 75 1.44 -2.66 -17.63
N HIS A 76 1.80 -3.95 -17.66
CA HIS A 76 0.93 -5.03 -18.13
C HIS A 76 -0.22 -5.36 -17.16
N LEU A 77 -0.14 -4.94 -15.90
CA LEU A 77 -1.25 -5.07 -14.94
C LEU A 77 -2.21 -3.87 -14.97
N ARG A 78 -1.90 -2.83 -15.75
CA ARG A 78 -2.76 -1.64 -15.84
C ARG A 78 -4.05 -1.99 -16.56
N LYS A 79 -5.17 -1.68 -15.93
CA LYS A 79 -6.48 -1.78 -16.56
C LYS A 79 -6.62 -0.76 -17.70
N PRO A 80 -7.04 -1.17 -18.91
CA PRO A 80 -7.18 -0.26 -20.05
C PRO A 80 -8.13 0.91 -19.81
N HIS A 81 -9.17 0.71 -18.99
CA HIS A 81 -10.20 1.73 -18.73
C HIS A 81 -9.85 2.73 -17.62
N LEU A 82 -8.72 2.55 -16.91
CA LEU A 82 -8.31 3.41 -15.80
C LEU A 82 -7.20 4.36 -16.24
N LEU A 83 -5.97 4.19 -15.73
CA LEU A 83 -4.83 5.07 -15.98
C LEU A 83 -4.63 5.42 -17.47
N PRO A 84 -4.69 4.49 -18.44
CA PRO A 84 -4.53 4.82 -19.85
C PRO A 84 -5.61 5.77 -20.42
N ASN A 85 -6.81 5.74 -19.86
CA ASN A 85 -7.99 6.51 -20.28
C ASN A 85 -8.25 7.77 -19.42
N LEU A 86 -7.33 8.13 -18.51
CA LEU A 86 -7.40 9.39 -17.78
C LEU A 86 -7.16 10.59 -18.72
N PRO A 87 -7.65 11.80 -18.38
CA PRO A 87 -7.31 13.02 -19.09
C PRO A 87 -5.80 13.16 -19.27
N LEU A 88 -5.36 13.52 -20.48
CA LEU A 88 -3.93 13.54 -20.86
C LEU A 88 -3.04 14.28 -19.84
N PRO A 89 -3.39 15.50 -19.36
CA PRO A 89 -2.54 16.20 -18.40
C PRO A 89 -2.33 15.44 -17.09
N LEU A 90 -3.41 14.83 -16.57
CA LEU A 90 -3.38 14.02 -15.36
C LEU A 90 -2.58 12.73 -15.57
N ARG A 91 -2.84 12.02 -16.67
CA ARG A 91 -2.17 10.76 -16.99
C ARG A 91 -0.65 10.93 -17.05
N ASP A 92 -0.17 11.85 -17.88
CA ASP A 92 1.27 12.06 -18.09
C ASP A 92 1.95 12.51 -16.79
N THR A 93 1.25 13.33 -15.98
CA THR A 93 1.73 13.76 -14.67
C THR A 93 1.86 12.59 -13.68
N LEU A 94 0.86 11.70 -13.63
CA LEU A 94 0.90 10.51 -12.79
C LEU A 94 1.96 9.51 -13.24
N GLU A 95 2.22 9.37 -14.54
CA GLU A 95 3.28 8.50 -15.06
C GLU A 95 4.67 9.00 -14.68
N ALA A 96 4.92 10.31 -14.83
CA ALA A 96 6.15 10.94 -14.38
C ALA A 96 6.33 10.79 -12.87
N TYR A 97 5.28 11.06 -12.09
CA TYR A 97 5.31 10.93 -10.64
C TYR A 97 5.54 9.49 -10.18
N SER A 98 4.89 8.51 -10.80
CA SER A 98 5.10 7.09 -10.52
C SER A 98 6.53 6.66 -10.78
N THR A 99 7.19 7.21 -11.80
CA THR A 99 8.60 6.90 -12.12
C THR A 99 9.54 7.45 -11.04
N GLU A 100 9.34 8.71 -10.63
CA GLU A 100 10.10 9.33 -9.55
C GLU A 100 9.92 8.60 -8.22
N LEU A 101 8.68 8.23 -7.88
CA LEU A 101 8.39 7.48 -6.66
C LEU A 101 8.98 6.07 -6.68
N ARG A 102 9.01 5.38 -7.82
CA ARG A 102 9.70 4.09 -7.95
C ARG A 102 11.19 4.24 -7.65
N ASN A 103 11.82 5.27 -8.21
CA ASN A 103 13.26 5.51 -8.00
C ASN A 103 13.55 5.83 -6.53
N LEU A 104 12.69 6.65 -5.90
CA LEU A 104 12.79 7.00 -4.49
C LEU A 104 12.59 5.77 -3.59
N ALA A 105 11.53 5.00 -3.82
CA ALA A 105 11.25 3.76 -3.08
C ALA A 105 12.44 2.81 -3.17
N THR A 106 12.96 2.55 -4.37
CA THR A 106 14.13 1.68 -4.58
C THR A 106 15.35 2.14 -3.76
N LYS A 107 15.62 3.45 -3.68
CA LYS A 107 16.71 3.99 -2.86
C LYS A 107 16.48 3.73 -1.37
N ILE A 108 15.27 4.01 -0.87
CA ILE A 108 14.91 3.79 0.54
C ILE A 108 15.04 2.31 0.89
N LEU A 109 14.48 1.43 0.06
CA LEU A 109 14.54 -0.02 0.24
C LEU A 109 15.98 -0.52 0.30
N ASN A 110 16.85 -0.09 -0.64
CA ASN A 110 18.26 -0.45 -0.61
C ASN A 110 18.99 0.01 0.67
N LEU A 111 18.62 1.16 1.25
CA LEU A 111 19.18 1.60 2.53
C LEU A 111 18.70 0.71 3.69
N MET A 112 17.45 0.28 3.65
CA MET A 112 16.88 -0.62 4.67
C MET A 112 17.51 -2.01 4.61
N VAL A 113 17.72 -2.58 3.42
CA VAL A 113 18.49 -3.84 3.23
C VAL A 113 19.84 -3.73 3.92
N LYS A 114 20.59 -2.66 3.64
CA LYS A 114 21.92 -2.42 4.23
C LYS A 114 21.85 -2.27 5.75
N ALA A 115 20.87 -1.52 6.26
CA ALA A 115 20.70 -1.29 7.69
C ALA A 115 20.36 -2.57 8.46
N LEU A 116 19.63 -3.49 7.83
CA LEU A 116 19.27 -4.79 8.41
C LEU A 116 20.28 -5.89 8.12
N ARG A 117 21.32 -5.61 7.31
CA ARG A 117 22.29 -6.61 6.83
C ARG A 117 21.58 -7.79 6.14
N MET A 118 20.51 -7.49 5.43
CA MET A 118 19.76 -8.47 4.64
C MET A 118 20.46 -8.72 3.32
N GLU A 119 20.21 -9.91 2.74
CA GLU A 119 20.55 -10.16 1.36
C GLU A 119 19.71 -9.27 0.42
N PRO A 120 20.29 -8.64 -0.61
CA PRO A 120 19.57 -7.71 -1.49
C PRO A 120 18.30 -8.28 -2.14
N ASN A 121 18.29 -9.59 -2.41
CA ASN A 121 17.16 -10.25 -3.04
C ASN A 121 16.00 -10.51 -2.06
N ASP A 122 16.25 -10.56 -0.76
CA ASP A 122 15.23 -10.87 0.26
C ASP A 122 14.19 -9.75 0.42
N MET A 123 14.50 -8.52 -0.01
CA MET A 123 13.65 -7.34 0.17
C MET A 123 12.90 -6.91 -1.08
N ILE A 124 13.30 -7.39 -2.26
CA ILE A 124 12.68 -7.03 -3.56
C ILE A 124 11.23 -7.55 -3.65
N GLU A 125 10.83 -8.44 -2.74
CA GLU A 125 9.57 -9.18 -2.85
C GLU A 125 8.40 -8.65 -2.01
N LEU A 126 8.50 -7.68 -1.08
CA LEU A 126 7.45 -7.57 -0.04
C LEU A 126 7.17 -6.18 0.58
N PHE A 127 5.93 -5.64 0.62
CA PHE A 127 5.61 -4.38 1.33
C PHE A 127 4.19 -4.09 1.90
N GLU A 128 4.19 -2.99 2.69
CA GLU A 128 3.33 -2.42 3.75
C GLU A 128 3.16 -3.24 5.02
N GLU A 129 2.12 -4.06 5.16
CA GLU A 129 2.09 -5.07 6.23
C GLU A 129 3.16 -6.17 5.96
N GLY A 130 3.57 -6.30 4.69
CA GLY A 130 4.76 -7.02 4.24
C GLY A 130 6.01 -6.68 5.04
N MET A 131 6.23 -5.40 5.34
CA MET A 131 7.48 -4.95 5.97
C MET A 131 7.72 -5.62 7.32
N GLN A 132 6.70 -5.64 8.19
CA GLN A 132 6.82 -6.24 9.51
C GLN A 132 7.08 -7.75 9.43
N ILE A 133 6.42 -8.42 8.48
CA ILE A 133 6.56 -9.86 8.27
C ILE A 133 7.96 -10.18 7.70
N VAL A 134 8.42 -9.47 6.67
CA VAL A 134 9.75 -9.62 6.03
C VAL A 134 10.85 -9.47 7.06
N THR A 135 10.76 -8.40 7.85
CA THR A 135 11.82 -8.03 8.78
C THR A 135 11.75 -8.83 10.07
N ASN A 136 10.91 -9.87 10.11
CA ASN A 136 10.67 -10.70 11.28
C ASN A 136 10.34 -9.88 12.54
N GLY A 137 9.57 -8.80 12.39
CA GLY A 137 9.16 -7.91 13.48
C GLY A 137 10.16 -6.81 13.86
N ILE A 138 11.30 -6.68 13.18
CA ILE A 138 12.27 -5.60 13.47
C ILE A 138 11.67 -4.22 13.14
N TYR A 139 10.96 -4.11 12.03
CA TYR A 139 10.15 -2.94 11.71
C TYR A 139 8.69 -3.21 11.98
N HIS A 140 8.01 -2.21 12.52
CA HIS A 140 6.62 -2.33 12.96
C HIS A 140 5.72 -1.60 11.96
N SER A 141 4.66 -2.26 11.52
CA SER A 141 3.56 -1.62 10.79
C SER A 141 2.64 -0.96 11.83
N ILE A 142 2.32 0.31 11.63
CA ILE A 142 1.59 1.13 12.62
C ILE A 142 0.23 1.55 12.04
N GLU A 143 -0.79 1.43 12.88
CA GLU A 143 -2.13 1.89 12.54
C GLU A 143 -2.17 3.41 12.38
N HIS A 144 -2.79 3.86 11.31
CA HIS A 144 -2.98 5.27 11.02
C HIS A 144 -4.41 5.51 10.52
N ARG A 145 -4.93 6.72 10.78
CA ARG A 145 -6.28 7.12 10.40
C ARG A 145 -6.30 8.55 9.88
N ALA A 146 -7.08 8.79 8.84
CA ALA A 146 -7.46 10.13 8.42
C ALA A 146 -8.76 10.57 9.12
N THR A 147 -8.76 11.77 9.70
CA THR A 147 -9.96 12.37 10.31
C THR A 147 -10.51 13.48 9.42
N VAL A 148 -11.84 13.62 9.40
CA VAL A 148 -12.52 14.71 8.69
C VAL A 148 -12.67 15.95 9.57
N ASN A 149 -12.88 17.09 8.94
CA ASN A 149 -13.24 18.35 9.59
C ASN A 149 -14.41 18.99 8.84
N SER A 150 -15.11 19.93 9.47
CA SER A 150 -16.30 20.58 8.90
C SER A 150 -16.00 21.80 8.03
N SER A 151 -14.74 22.23 7.92
CA SER A 151 -14.36 23.52 7.33
C SER A 151 -13.79 23.41 5.93
N LYS A 152 -12.99 22.37 5.65
CA LYS A 152 -12.26 22.25 4.39
C LYS A 152 -12.04 20.80 4.01
N GLU A 153 -12.20 20.51 2.72
CA GLU A 153 -11.83 19.25 2.10
C GLU A 153 -10.31 18.99 2.18
N ARG A 154 -9.93 17.70 2.24
CA ARG A 154 -8.55 17.26 2.23
C ARG A 154 -8.35 16.26 1.10
N LEU A 155 -7.42 16.58 0.21
CA LEU A 155 -6.94 15.67 -0.84
C LEU A 155 -5.59 15.08 -0.41
N SER A 156 -5.39 13.79 -0.65
CA SER A 156 -4.09 13.14 -0.48
C SER A 156 -3.91 12.04 -1.51
N ILE A 157 -2.67 11.83 -1.94
CA ILE A 157 -2.25 10.69 -2.75
C ILE A 157 -1.35 9.79 -1.90
N ALA A 158 -1.64 8.49 -1.91
CA ALA A 158 -0.80 7.46 -1.34
C ALA A 158 -0.31 6.56 -2.48
N THR A 159 0.97 6.20 -2.47
CA THR A 159 1.56 5.28 -3.44
C THR A 159 2.10 4.09 -2.69
N PHE A 160 1.52 2.94 -2.97
CA PHE A 160 1.88 1.67 -2.36
C PHE A 160 2.87 0.96 -3.27
N TYR A 161 4.06 0.68 -2.75
CA TYR A 161 4.96 -0.27 -3.38
C TYR A 161 4.60 -1.64 -2.80
N ASN A 162 4.13 -2.57 -3.61
CA ASN A 162 3.58 -3.86 -3.14
C ASN A 162 4.46 -5.05 -3.59
N PRO A 163 4.36 -6.20 -2.88
CA PRO A 163 4.92 -7.46 -3.35
C PRO A 163 4.51 -7.80 -4.79
N LYS A 164 5.32 -8.59 -5.49
CA LYS A 164 4.84 -9.26 -6.71
C LYS A 164 3.70 -10.23 -6.34
N LEU A 165 2.63 -10.22 -7.12
CA LEU A 165 1.46 -11.09 -6.90
C LEU A 165 1.83 -12.59 -6.97
N GLU A 166 2.78 -12.92 -7.85
CA GLU A 166 3.36 -14.25 -8.04
C GLU A 166 4.59 -14.36 -7.15
N GLY A 167 4.38 -14.73 -5.88
CA GLY A 167 5.44 -14.90 -4.91
C GLY A 167 4.93 -15.28 -3.52
N ASP A 168 5.87 -15.62 -2.65
CA ASP A 168 5.60 -15.93 -1.25
C ASP A 168 6.01 -14.77 -0.34
N MET A 169 5.24 -14.60 0.73
CA MET A 169 5.43 -13.61 1.78
C MET A 169 5.73 -14.30 3.10
N GLY A 170 6.83 -13.92 3.74
CA GLY A 170 7.27 -14.43 5.03
C GLY A 170 8.56 -13.75 5.49
N PRO A 171 9.08 -14.11 6.67
CA PRO A 171 10.34 -13.59 7.15
C PRO A 171 11.48 -13.84 6.16
N ALA A 172 12.35 -12.83 5.98
CA ALA A 172 13.55 -12.95 5.17
C ALA A 172 14.46 -14.02 5.77
N PRO A 173 14.92 -15.02 4.99
CA PRO A 173 15.77 -16.09 5.50
C PRO A 173 17.04 -15.57 6.18
N SER A 174 17.64 -14.49 5.67
CA SER A 174 18.83 -13.86 6.27
C SER A 174 18.61 -13.27 7.67
N LEU A 175 17.36 -13.09 8.10
CA LEU A 175 17.00 -12.55 9.42
C LEU A 175 16.56 -13.63 10.42
N ILE A 176 16.51 -14.90 10.01
CA ILE A 176 16.13 -16.01 10.87
C ILE A 176 17.39 -16.70 11.41
N THR A 177 17.57 -16.65 12.73
CA THR A 177 18.68 -17.31 13.44
C THR A 177 18.13 -18.07 14.67
N PRO A 178 18.95 -18.91 15.34
CA PRO A 178 18.55 -19.51 16.61
C PRO A 178 18.15 -18.49 17.68
N GLU A 179 18.75 -17.30 17.67
CA GLU A 179 18.47 -16.19 18.59
C GLU A 179 17.25 -15.37 18.16
N THR A 180 16.97 -15.29 16.86
CA THR A 180 15.79 -14.61 16.28
C THR A 180 14.97 -15.57 15.43
N PRO A 181 14.23 -16.51 16.03
CA PRO A 181 13.41 -17.47 15.29
C PRO A 181 12.27 -16.78 14.53
N ALA A 182 11.72 -17.47 13.54
CA ALA A 182 10.63 -16.93 12.73
C ALA A 182 9.38 -16.65 13.59
N LEU A 183 8.88 -15.42 13.53
CA LEU A 183 7.66 -14.98 14.22
C LEU A 183 6.42 -15.10 13.35
N PHE A 184 6.60 -15.17 12.02
CA PHE A 184 5.52 -15.18 11.05
C PHE A 184 5.62 -16.37 10.12
N ARG A 185 4.46 -16.91 9.71
CA ARG A 185 4.36 -17.99 8.72
C ARG A 185 4.61 -17.46 7.30
N ARG A 186 5.03 -18.35 6.41
CA ARG A 186 5.10 -18.08 4.96
C ARG A 186 3.76 -18.39 4.29
N ILE A 187 3.31 -17.53 3.37
CA ILE A 187 2.06 -17.69 2.59
C ILE A 187 2.24 -17.08 1.19
N SER A 188 1.45 -17.49 0.20
CA SER A 188 1.45 -16.78 -1.09
C SER A 188 0.94 -15.34 -0.94
N VAL A 189 1.51 -14.39 -1.69
CA VAL A 189 1.05 -12.99 -1.72
C VAL A 189 -0.42 -12.91 -2.12
N THR A 190 -0.85 -13.75 -3.07
CA THR A 190 -2.24 -13.79 -3.51
C THR A 190 -3.18 -14.18 -2.37
N ASP A 191 -2.85 -15.20 -1.57
CA ASP A 191 -3.67 -15.61 -0.43
C ASP A 191 -3.60 -14.59 0.71
N TYR A 192 -2.46 -13.93 0.89
CA TYR A 192 -2.32 -12.80 1.80
C TYR A 192 -3.33 -11.70 1.44
N LEU A 193 -3.30 -11.22 0.19
CA LEU A 193 -4.17 -10.15 -0.29
C LEU A 193 -5.65 -10.58 -0.23
N LYS A 194 -6.00 -11.79 -0.65
CA LYS A 194 -7.38 -12.30 -0.51
C LYS A 194 -7.85 -12.29 0.94
N GLY A 195 -7.03 -12.77 1.88
CA GLY A 195 -7.36 -12.75 3.29
C GLY A 195 -7.45 -11.33 3.86
N TYR A 196 -6.59 -10.42 3.41
CA TYR A 196 -6.61 -9.01 3.79
C TYR A 196 -7.87 -8.28 3.28
N PHE A 197 -8.25 -8.46 2.01
CA PHE A 197 -9.39 -7.79 1.38
C PHE A 197 -10.75 -8.40 1.72
N SER A 198 -10.81 -9.66 2.16
CA SER A 198 -12.07 -10.35 2.49
C SER A 198 -12.63 -10.04 3.87
N ARG A 199 -11.93 -9.20 4.65
CA ARG A 199 -12.25 -8.94 6.06
C ARG A 199 -12.80 -7.53 6.25
N GLU A 200 -13.75 -7.41 7.16
CA GLU A 200 -14.08 -6.09 7.73
C GLU A 200 -12.88 -5.55 8.50
N LEU A 201 -12.65 -4.23 8.42
CA LEU A 201 -11.61 -3.51 9.17
C LEU A 201 -11.98 -3.35 10.66
N ARG A 202 -12.51 -4.41 11.30
CA ARG A 202 -12.87 -4.47 12.72
C ARG A 202 -12.16 -5.65 13.37
N GLY A 203 -11.15 -5.39 14.20
CA GLY A 203 -10.47 -6.42 14.99
C GLY A 203 -8.95 -6.38 14.90
N LYS A 204 -8.31 -7.55 15.03
CA LYS A 204 -6.84 -7.70 14.95
C LYS A 204 -6.34 -7.43 13.53
N SER A 205 -5.17 -6.78 13.40
CA SER A 205 -4.49 -6.61 12.10
C SER A 205 -4.29 -7.98 11.43
N TYR A 206 -4.34 -8.01 10.10
CA TYR A 206 -4.11 -9.26 9.37
C TYR A 206 -2.70 -9.81 9.60
N VAL A 207 -1.74 -8.95 9.97
CA VAL A 207 -0.40 -9.35 10.44
C VAL A 207 -0.47 -10.32 11.63
N ASP A 208 -1.44 -10.19 12.52
CA ASP A 208 -1.58 -11.10 13.67
C ASP A 208 -2.04 -12.51 13.26
N VAL A 209 -2.78 -12.63 12.15
CA VAL A 209 -3.16 -13.93 11.57
C VAL A 209 -1.92 -14.66 11.03
N MET A 210 -0.89 -13.90 10.68
CA MET A 210 0.36 -14.44 10.16
C MET A 210 1.34 -14.88 11.26
N ARG A 211 1.09 -14.52 12.53
CA ARG A 211 1.98 -14.91 13.65
C ARG A 211 1.94 -16.42 13.87
N ILE A 212 3.10 -17.01 14.11
CA ILE A 212 3.23 -18.40 14.54
C ILE A 212 2.85 -18.43 16.03
N GLN A 213 1.79 -19.17 16.37
CA GLN A 213 1.42 -19.37 17.77
C GLN A 213 2.48 -20.27 18.44
N THR A 214 3.23 -19.70 19.38
CA THR A 214 3.99 -20.49 20.35
C THR A 214 3.00 -21.04 21.38
N GLY A 215 3.21 -22.27 21.86
CA GLY A 215 2.21 -23.06 22.60
C GLY A 215 1.74 -22.54 23.97
N SER A 216 1.88 -21.24 24.29
CA SER A 216 1.46 -20.64 25.55
C SER A 216 0.04 -20.03 25.53
N ASP A 217 -0.58 -19.85 24.36
CA ASP A 217 -1.91 -19.21 24.25
C ASP A 217 -3.08 -20.21 24.15
N LYS A 218 -2.85 -21.48 24.47
CA LYS A 218 -3.91 -22.49 24.69
C LYS A 218 -4.24 -22.66 26.18
N SER A 219 -4.50 -21.56 26.89
CA SER A 219 -5.09 -21.62 28.23
C SER A 219 -5.77 -20.31 28.62
N ASN A 220 -7.03 -20.13 28.21
CA ASN A 220 -8.20 -19.86 29.07
C ASN A 220 -9.44 -19.56 28.23
#